data_AF-A0A927ZFV3-F1
#
_entry.id   AF-A0A927ZFV3-F1
#
_cell.length_a   1.000
_cell.length_b   1.000
_cell.length_c   1.000
_cell.angle_alpha   90.00
_cell.angle_beta   90.00
_cell.angle_gamma   90.00
#
_symmetry.space_group_name_H-M   'P 1'
#
loop_
_entity.id
_entity.type
_entity.pdbx_description
1 polymer ?
#
loop_
_entity_poly.entity_id
_entity_poly.type
_entity_poly.pdbx_seq_one_letter_code
_entity_poly.pdbx_strand_id
1 'polypeptide(L)'
;MDRLSALRILGIEETSDKRIIKKKYRAIMHVVHPDANALGGEPAYEYSAHEINAAYEFLINSAPDKAAGAAAKSNTEKKRWNAPENEYAFTERAIYSYAEGADGMKHGIFCVARGKYIRIPDEDQKMFLLSIYDLSRSLLNPYGDNAIRKYQAELAYLLLQQYTDPGRELERYQIDENLYYIPSMLETEGKRNRLKEGDVLYPAAVRSHRLYVKDAAGREVGYISFSDDMIYQTVVPLFEQRSVQVKIRVSGSTYGNNNVRKIVVKNLDLWIRFEVRDRSEVTLTLSSRIRKLLEECACK
;
A
#
# COMPACT_ATOMS: atom_id res chain seq x y z
N MET A 1 25.11 -10.96 -38.13
CA MET A 1 24.09 -11.96 -37.77
C MET A 1 22.78 -11.52 -38.41
N ASP A 2 22.04 -12.41 -39.06
CA ASP A 2 20.72 -12.14 -39.65
C ASP A 2 19.58 -12.52 -38.66
N ARG A 3 18.38 -11.98 -38.88
CA ARG A 3 17.24 -12.13 -37.94
C ARG A 3 16.79 -13.58 -37.79
N LEU A 4 16.79 -14.37 -38.86
CA LEU A 4 16.38 -15.77 -38.81
C LEU A 4 17.39 -16.60 -38.02
N SER A 5 18.69 -16.37 -38.22
CA SER A 5 19.73 -16.99 -37.40
C SER A 5 19.64 -16.60 -35.92
N ALA A 6 19.36 -15.33 -35.61
CA ALA A 6 19.22 -14.89 -34.21
C ALA A 6 17.97 -15.49 -33.52
N LEU A 7 16.85 -15.64 -34.25
CA LEU A 7 15.64 -16.30 -33.76
C LEU A 7 15.88 -17.81 -33.54
N ARG A 8 16.60 -18.47 -34.46
CA ARG A 8 17.01 -19.87 -34.32
C ARG A 8 17.89 -20.09 -33.08
N ILE A 9 18.84 -19.20 -32.83
CA ILE A 9 19.73 -19.25 -31.65
C ILE A 9 18.95 -19.12 -30.32
N LEU A 10 17.80 -18.43 -30.30
CA LEU A 10 16.93 -18.35 -29.12
C LEU A 10 15.81 -19.40 -29.09
N GLY A 11 15.72 -20.27 -30.10
CA GLY A 11 14.65 -21.26 -30.24
C GLY A 11 13.26 -20.63 -30.36
N ILE A 12 13.14 -19.55 -31.14
CA ILE A 12 11.90 -18.81 -31.39
C ILE A 12 11.61 -18.88 -32.90
N GLU A 13 10.39 -19.22 -33.30
CA GLU A 13 10.04 -19.35 -34.73
C GLU A 13 9.91 -17.97 -35.40
N GLU A 14 8.95 -17.15 -34.99
CA GLU A 14 8.84 -15.77 -35.49
C GLU A 14 8.06 -14.90 -34.49
N THR A 15 8.76 -13.98 -33.80
CA THR A 15 8.08 -13.01 -32.91
C THR A 15 8.77 -11.64 -32.97
N SER A 16 7.99 -10.58 -32.76
CA SER A 16 8.51 -9.23 -32.53
C SER A 16 8.31 -8.74 -31.09
N ASP A 17 7.80 -9.61 -30.21
CA ASP A 17 7.53 -9.24 -28.83
C ASP A 17 8.81 -9.36 -27.98
N LYS A 18 9.33 -8.20 -27.58
CA LYS A 18 10.50 -8.08 -26.71
C LYS A 18 10.34 -8.84 -25.38
N ARG A 19 9.10 -9.05 -24.89
CA ARG A 19 8.83 -9.82 -23.65
C ARG A 19 9.11 -11.30 -23.84
N ILE A 20 8.69 -11.87 -24.97
CA ILE A 20 8.91 -13.29 -25.30
C ILE A 20 10.41 -13.53 -25.53
N ILE A 21 11.07 -12.65 -26.26
CA ILE A 21 12.53 -12.67 -26.50
C ILE A 21 13.29 -12.66 -25.16
N LYS A 22 12.95 -11.74 -24.24
CA LYS A 22 13.57 -11.65 -22.91
C LYS A 22 13.34 -12.90 -22.05
N LYS A 23 12.13 -13.46 -22.08
CA LYS A 23 11.78 -14.66 -21.31
C LYS A 23 12.59 -15.88 -21.78
N LYS A 24 12.70 -16.07 -23.10
CA LYS A 24 13.48 -17.17 -23.70
C LYS A 24 14.98 -17.01 -23.47
N TYR A 25 15.53 -15.81 -23.67
CA TYR A 25 16.92 -15.52 -23.38
C TYR A 25 17.31 -15.86 -21.92
N ARG A 26 16.50 -15.44 -20.93
CA ARG A 26 16.76 -15.75 -19.52
C ARG A 26 16.76 -17.26 -19.26
N ALA A 27 15.78 -17.98 -19.80
CA ALA A 27 15.67 -19.43 -19.63
C ALA A 27 16.90 -20.16 -20.18
N ILE A 28 17.43 -19.74 -21.34
CA ILE A 28 18.62 -20.34 -21.94
C ILE A 28 19.88 -19.97 -21.15
N MET A 29 20.04 -18.69 -20.76
CA MET A 29 21.21 -18.24 -19.99
C MET A 29 21.35 -18.95 -18.65
N HIS A 30 20.25 -19.35 -18.01
CA HIS A 30 20.32 -20.15 -16.78
C HIS A 30 20.94 -21.54 -16.99
N VAL A 31 20.83 -22.10 -18.19
CA VAL A 31 21.36 -23.43 -18.53
C VAL A 31 22.80 -23.33 -19.02
N VAL A 32 23.16 -22.25 -19.71
CA VAL A 32 24.46 -22.09 -20.38
C VAL A 32 25.43 -21.21 -19.57
N HIS A 33 25.03 -20.70 -18.40
CA HIS A 33 25.91 -19.92 -17.54
C HIS A 33 27.10 -20.78 -17.06
N PRO A 34 28.34 -20.26 -17.05
CA PRO A 34 29.51 -21.02 -16.60
C PRO A 34 29.36 -21.58 -15.18
N ASP A 35 28.68 -20.86 -14.29
CA ASP A 35 28.42 -21.33 -12.91
C ASP A 35 27.36 -22.44 -12.83
N ALA A 36 26.51 -22.60 -13.85
CA ALA A 36 25.47 -23.64 -13.85
C ALA A 36 26.04 -25.04 -14.13
N ASN A 37 27.23 -25.12 -14.72
CA ASN A 37 27.83 -26.37 -15.18
C ASN A 37 29.21 -26.67 -14.54
N ALA A 38 29.44 -26.17 -13.33
CA ALA A 38 30.69 -26.32 -12.58
C ALA A 38 31.10 -27.78 -12.26
N LEU A 39 30.26 -28.77 -12.60
CA LEU A 39 30.48 -30.21 -12.40
C LEU A 39 30.75 -31.00 -13.70
N GLY A 40 30.96 -30.32 -14.83
CA GLY A 40 31.51 -30.95 -16.05
C GLY A 40 30.53 -31.77 -16.89
N GLY A 41 29.25 -31.37 -16.96
CA GLY A 41 28.29 -31.95 -17.90
C GLY A 41 28.44 -31.40 -19.32
N GLU A 42 27.98 -32.13 -20.34
CA GLU A 42 27.87 -31.57 -21.70
C GLU A 42 26.90 -30.38 -21.73
N PRO A 43 27.17 -29.34 -22.54
CA PRO A 43 26.29 -28.17 -22.62
C PRO A 43 24.90 -28.60 -23.11
N ALA A 44 23.88 -28.37 -22.29
CA ALA A 44 22.49 -28.72 -22.59
C ALA A 44 21.83 -27.84 -23.69
N TYR A 45 22.63 -27.01 -24.35
CA TYR A 45 22.19 -26.13 -25.43
C TYR A 45 23.26 -26.01 -26.51
N GLU A 46 22.83 -25.99 -27.77
CA GLU A 46 23.69 -26.07 -28.97
C GLU A 46 24.59 -24.84 -29.16
N TYR A 47 24.21 -23.68 -28.61
CA TYR A 47 24.91 -22.41 -28.80
C TYR A 47 25.62 -21.94 -27.53
N SER A 48 26.79 -21.32 -27.69
CA SER A 48 27.56 -20.75 -26.59
C SER A 48 26.87 -19.52 -25.97
N ALA A 49 27.19 -19.22 -24.71
CA ALA A 49 26.67 -18.02 -24.02
C ALA A 49 26.95 -16.72 -24.79
N HIS A 50 28.10 -16.65 -25.47
CA HIS A 50 28.45 -15.51 -26.32
C HIS A 50 27.51 -15.38 -27.54
N GLU A 51 27.22 -16.48 -28.23
CA GLU A 51 26.30 -16.49 -29.38
C GLU A 51 24.87 -16.16 -28.97
N ILE A 52 24.43 -16.66 -27.81
CA ILE A 52 23.11 -16.35 -27.23
C ILE A 52 23.00 -14.86 -26.90
N ASN A 53 24.04 -14.27 -26.30
CA ASN A 53 24.09 -12.83 -26.01
C ASN A 53 24.02 -12.00 -27.30
N ALA A 54 24.84 -12.36 -28.31
CA ALA A 54 24.85 -11.67 -29.60
C ALA A 54 23.49 -11.73 -30.32
N ALA A 55 22.81 -12.88 -30.26
CA ALA A 55 21.47 -13.05 -30.84
C ALA A 55 20.40 -12.22 -30.11
N TYR A 56 20.44 -12.19 -28.77
CA TYR A 56 19.51 -11.39 -27.98
C TYR A 56 19.67 -9.89 -28.24
N GLU A 57 20.91 -9.37 -28.23
CA GLU A 57 21.17 -7.96 -28.52
C GLU A 57 20.68 -7.58 -29.92
N PHE A 58 20.98 -8.43 -30.91
CA PHE A 58 20.52 -8.21 -32.28
C PHE A 58 18.99 -8.12 -32.37
N LEU A 59 18.25 -9.02 -31.72
CA LEU A 59 16.78 -9.04 -31.77
C LEU A 59 16.12 -7.91 -30.98
N ILE A 60 16.69 -7.50 -29.85
CA ILE A 60 16.17 -6.36 -29.07
C ILE A 60 16.37 -5.05 -29.82
N ASN A 61 17.52 -4.87 -30.47
CA ASN A 61 17.83 -3.67 -31.25
C ASN A 61 17.09 -3.63 -32.59
N SER A 62 16.74 -4.79 -33.16
CA SER A 62 16.03 -4.89 -34.45
C SER A 62 14.50 -4.98 -34.35
N ALA A 63 13.93 -5.02 -33.14
CA ALA A 63 12.48 -5.05 -32.93
C ALA A 63 11.92 -3.61 -32.80
N PRO A 64 10.92 -3.22 -33.61
CA PRO A 64 10.40 -1.86 -33.63
C PRO A 64 9.81 -1.49 -32.26
N ASP A 65 10.14 -0.30 -31.79
CA ASP A 65 9.69 0.22 -30.50
C ASP A 65 8.20 0.56 -30.54
N LYS A 66 7.38 -0.21 -29.81
CA LYS A 66 6.19 0.33 -29.12
C LYS A 66 6.52 0.59 -27.66
N ALA A 67 7.59 1.34 -27.41
CA ALA A 67 7.91 1.99 -26.14
C ALA A 67 9.18 2.81 -26.34
N ALA A 68 9.03 4.04 -26.86
CA ALA A 68 10.14 4.98 -26.90
C ALA A 68 10.52 5.38 -25.47
N GLY A 69 11.62 4.85 -24.98
CA GLY A 69 12.35 5.35 -23.83
C GLY A 69 13.72 5.79 -24.31
N ALA A 70 13.86 7.10 -24.54
CA ALA A 70 15.08 7.72 -25.04
C ALA A 70 16.30 7.37 -24.19
N ALA A 71 17.44 7.22 -24.86
CA ALA A 71 18.75 6.96 -24.30
C ALA A 71 19.07 7.93 -23.14
N ALA A 72 19.20 7.39 -21.92
CA ALA A 72 19.68 8.14 -20.77
C ALA A 72 21.20 8.01 -20.69
N LYS A 73 21.87 9.15 -20.92
CA LYS A 73 23.24 9.40 -20.49
C LYS A 73 23.39 9.00 -19.02
N SER A 74 24.54 8.41 -18.71
CA SER A 74 24.94 8.03 -17.36
C SER A 74 24.81 9.21 -16.39
N ASN A 75 23.79 9.16 -15.54
CA ASN A 75 23.80 9.87 -14.27
C ASN A 75 23.46 8.83 -13.20
N THR A 76 24.38 8.63 -12.26
CA THR A 76 24.24 7.80 -11.06
C THR A 76 23.25 8.44 -10.08
N GLU A 77 22.06 8.77 -10.55
CA GLU A 77 20.92 8.99 -9.68
C GLU A 77 20.39 7.61 -9.30
N LYS A 78 20.57 7.26 -8.02
CA LYS A 78 19.93 6.11 -7.36
C LYS A 78 18.52 5.96 -7.96
N LYS A 79 18.19 4.79 -8.52
CA LYS A 79 16.84 4.48 -9.02
C LYS A 79 15.82 4.97 -8.01
N ARG A 80 15.26 6.16 -8.22
CA ARG A 80 14.30 6.76 -7.30
C ARG A 80 13.05 5.88 -7.39
N TRP A 81 12.52 5.51 -6.24
CA TRP A 81 11.23 4.84 -6.19
C TRP A 81 10.19 5.77 -6.82
N ASN A 82 9.43 5.27 -7.80
CA ASN A 82 8.53 6.11 -8.59
C ASN A 82 7.18 6.30 -7.87
N ALA A 83 7.23 6.80 -6.63
CA ALA A 83 6.06 7.21 -5.87
C ALA A 83 6.13 8.70 -5.57
N PRO A 84 4.98 9.39 -5.40
CA PRO A 84 4.97 10.78 -4.96
C PRO A 84 5.67 10.93 -3.61
N GLU A 85 6.40 12.02 -3.43
CA GLU A 85 7.06 12.34 -2.16
C GLU A 85 6.24 13.37 -1.37
N ASN A 86 6.16 13.18 -0.05
CA ASN A 86 5.68 14.19 0.89
C ASN A 86 6.88 14.89 1.52
N GLU A 87 7.33 15.99 0.92
CA GLU A 87 8.51 16.76 1.37
C GLU A 87 8.40 17.19 2.84
N TYR A 88 7.18 17.43 3.32
CA TYR A 88 6.87 17.87 4.68
C TYR A 88 6.81 16.74 5.70
N ALA A 89 6.89 15.47 5.28
CA ALA A 89 6.84 14.33 6.22
C ALA A 89 7.98 14.45 7.24
N PHE A 90 7.71 13.97 8.46
CA PHE A 90 8.58 14.15 9.61
C PHE A 90 9.97 13.57 9.38
N THR A 91 10.05 12.43 8.70
CA THR A 91 11.29 11.73 8.39
C THR A 91 11.13 10.88 7.13
N GLU A 92 12.15 10.13 6.73
CA GLU A 92 12.08 9.17 5.63
C GLU A 92 11.66 7.79 6.16
N ARG A 93 10.91 7.04 5.35
CA ARG A 93 10.56 5.64 5.62
C ARG A 93 11.28 4.71 4.65
N ALA A 94 11.48 3.46 5.07
CA ALA A 94 11.97 2.40 4.20
C ALA A 94 10.84 1.89 3.30
N ILE A 95 11.12 1.52 2.06
CA ILE A 95 10.18 0.82 1.18
C ILE A 95 10.61 -0.65 1.19
N TYR A 96 9.76 -1.52 1.73
CA TYR A 96 10.06 -2.94 1.86
C TYR A 96 9.43 -3.73 0.71
N SER A 97 10.12 -4.79 0.29
CA SER A 97 9.62 -5.77 -0.67
C SER A 97 10.02 -7.18 -0.24
N TYR A 98 9.24 -8.17 -0.67
CA TYR A 98 9.58 -9.57 -0.44
C TYR A 98 10.71 -9.98 -1.39
N ALA A 99 11.70 -10.70 -0.87
CA ALA A 99 12.60 -11.49 -1.69
C ALA A 99 11.84 -12.74 -2.14
N GLU A 100 11.41 -12.76 -3.40
CA GLU A 100 10.69 -13.90 -3.99
C GLU A 100 11.64 -14.76 -4.81
N GLY A 101 11.63 -16.07 -4.54
CA GLY A 101 12.31 -17.09 -5.35
C GLY A 101 11.65 -17.24 -6.72
N ALA A 102 12.29 -17.98 -7.61
CA ALA A 102 11.75 -18.25 -8.95
C ALA A 102 10.44 -19.07 -8.93
N ASP A 103 10.16 -19.72 -7.81
CA ASP A 103 8.94 -20.45 -7.48
C ASP A 103 7.81 -19.55 -6.90
N GLY A 104 8.09 -18.26 -6.69
CA GLY A 104 7.18 -17.32 -6.03
C GLY A 104 7.17 -17.45 -4.50
N MET A 105 8.05 -18.26 -3.92
CA MET A 105 8.16 -18.41 -2.47
C MET A 105 8.87 -17.20 -1.86
N LYS A 106 8.32 -16.67 -0.77
CA LYS A 106 8.86 -15.51 -0.06
C LYS A 106 9.95 -15.96 0.92
N HIS A 107 11.21 -15.63 0.62
CA HIS A 107 12.38 -16.03 1.40
C HIS A 107 12.84 -14.97 2.41
N GLY A 108 12.38 -13.73 2.27
CA GLY A 108 12.78 -12.65 3.18
C GLY A 108 12.17 -11.31 2.81
N ILE A 109 12.59 -10.28 3.52
CA ILE A 109 12.17 -8.89 3.32
C ILE A 109 13.44 -8.06 3.17
N PHE A 110 13.46 -7.13 2.21
CA PHE A 110 14.57 -6.20 2.03
C PHE A 110 14.06 -4.80 1.68
N CYS A 111 14.90 -3.80 1.95
CA CYS A 111 14.62 -2.41 1.66
C CYS A 111 15.01 -2.08 0.21
N VAL A 112 14.04 -1.71 -0.63
CA VAL A 112 14.27 -1.35 -2.04
C VAL A 112 14.59 0.13 -2.22
N ALA A 113 14.10 0.99 -1.32
CA ALA A 113 14.30 2.43 -1.36
C ALA A 113 14.09 3.05 0.02
N ARG A 114 14.53 4.30 0.18
CA ARG A 114 14.27 5.11 1.38
C ARG A 114 13.96 6.53 0.96
N GLY A 115 12.93 7.12 1.55
CA GLY A 115 12.51 8.48 1.22
C GLY A 115 11.17 8.81 1.86
N LYS A 116 10.66 10.01 1.58
CA LYS A 116 9.36 10.46 2.09
C LYS A 116 8.20 10.03 1.18
N TYR A 117 8.25 8.80 0.69
CA TYR A 117 7.32 8.31 -0.32
C TYR A 117 5.93 8.06 0.27
N ILE A 118 4.93 8.68 -0.35
CA ILE A 118 3.52 8.37 -0.14
C ILE A 118 3.26 6.96 -0.67
N ARG A 119 2.42 6.21 0.03
CA ARG A 119 1.99 4.88 -0.39
C ARG A 119 1.39 4.92 -1.81
N ILE A 120 1.67 3.88 -2.57
CA ILE A 120 1.04 3.60 -3.85
C ILE A 120 0.32 2.25 -3.78
N PRO A 121 -0.68 1.98 -4.66
CA PRO A 121 -1.44 0.73 -4.63
C PRO A 121 -0.58 -0.52 -4.84
N ASP A 122 0.52 -0.39 -5.59
CA ASP A 122 1.48 -1.47 -5.86
C ASP A 122 2.33 -1.85 -4.64
N GLU A 123 2.34 -1.01 -3.59
CA GLU A 123 3.02 -1.33 -2.34
C GLU A 123 2.16 -2.27 -1.48
N ASP A 124 2.71 -3.46 -1.20
CA ASP A 124 2.08 -4.45 -0.31
C ASP A 124 1.75 -3.81 1.05
N GLN A 125 0.50 -3.92 1.47
CA GLN A 125 0.01 -3.28 2.69
C GLN A 125 0.80 -3.72 3.93
N LYS A 126 1.20 -4.99 4.02
CA LYS A 126 1.98 -5.47 5.18
C LYS A 126 3.36 -4.86 5.19
N MET A 127 3.97 -4.67 4.01
CA MET A 127 5.26 -3.98 3.88
C MET A 127 5.17 -2.49 4.25
N PHE A 128 4.10 -1.84 3.83
CA PHE A 128 3.83 -0.46 4.23
C PHE A 128 3.66 -0.34 5.75
N LEU A 129 2.83 -1.19 6.36
CA LEU A 129 2.62 -1.17 7.81
C LEU A 129 3.89 -1.52 8.59
N LEU A 130 4.69 -2.46 8.09
CA LEU A 130 6.00 -2.77 8.67
C LEU A 130 6.95 -1.57 8.61
N SER A 131 6.97 -0.85 7.49
CA SER A 131 7.73 0.40 7.32
C SER A 131 7.36 1.45 8.37
N ILE A 132 6.06 1.66 8.61
CA ILE A 132 5.59 2.60 9.64
C ILE A 132 5.90 2.09 11.06
N TYR A 133 5.75 0.79 11.30
CA TYR A 133 6.08 0.17 12.58
C TYR A 133 7.57 0.34 12.93
N ASP A 134 8.47 -0.02 12.03
CA ASP A 134 9.91 0.10 12.23
C ASP A 134 10.35 1.55 12.37
N LEU A 135 9.73 2.46 11.60
CA LEU A 135 9.98 3.88 11.71
C LEU A 135 9.59 4.42 13.09
N SER A 136 8.38 4.11 13.56
CA SER A 136 7.90 4.52 14.88
C SER A 136 8.79 3.95 16.01
N ARG A 137 9.24 2.70 15.88
CA ARG A 137 10.15 2.07 16.83
C ARG A 137 11.51 2.76 16.86
N SER A 138 12.08 3.02 15.69
CA SER A 138 13.38 3.67 15.54
C SER A 138 13.41 5.06 16.18
N LEU A 139 12.34 5.85 15.99
CA LEU A 139 12.19 7.17 16.61
C LEU A 139 12.06 7.10 18.13
N LEU A 140 11.49 6.02 18.68
CA LEU A 140 11.32 5.84 20.13
C LEU A 140 12.50 5.15 20.80
N ASN A 141 13.36 4.47 20.04
CA ASN A 141 14.49 3.70 20.56
C ASN A 141 15.42 4.51 21.49
N PRO A 142 15.74 5.79 21.22
CA PRO A 142 16.54 6.62 22.13
C PRO A 142 15.92 6.83 23.52
N TYR A 143 14.61 6.65 23.67
CA TYR A 143 13.86 6.85 24.94
C TYR A 143 13.60 5.53 25.69
N GLY A 144 14.11 4.41 25.18
CA GLY A 144 14.03 3.10 25.81
C GLY A 144 12.70 2.36 25.65
N ASP A 145 12.67 1.11 26.11
CA ASP A 145 11.56 0.18 25.89
C ASP A 145 10.23 0.65 26.49
N ASN A 146 10.27 1.40 27.60
CA ASN A 146 9.05 1.93 28.23
C ASN A 146 8.36 2.95 27.33
N ALA A 147 9.12 3.80 26.63
CA ALA A 147 8.58 4.75 25.67
C ALA A 147 7.98 4.01 24.46
N ILE A 148 8.67 3.01 23.93
CA ILE A 148 8.17 2.15 22.85
C ILE A 148 6.82 1.53 23.23
N ARG A 149 6.75 0.84 24.38
CA ARG A 149 5.50 0.17 24.84
C ARG A 149 4.33 1.13 24.99
N LYS A 150 4.59 2.36 25.41
CA LYS A 150 3.55 3.34 25.71
C LYS A 150 3.10 4.15 24.50
N TYR A 151 4.03 4.55 23.64
CA TYR A 151 3.79 5.59 22.64
C TYR A 151 3.89 5.10 21.19
N GLN A 152 4.39 3.89 20.93
CA GLN A 152 4.63 3.42 19.56
C GLN A 152 3.33 3.38 18.73
N ALA A 153 2.21 2.96 19.29
CA ALA A 153 0.94 2.88 18.57
C ALA A 153 0.45 4.27 18.10
N GLU A 154 0.47 5.27 18.99
CA GLU A 154 0.08 6.64 18.65
C GLU A 154 1.07 7.24 17.65
N LEU A 155 2.38 7.03 17.83
CA LEU A 155 3.38 7.54 16.90
C LEU A 155 3.24 6.91 15.52
N ALA A 156 3.04 5.59 15.44
CA ALA A 156 2.77 4.89 14.19
C ALA A 156 1.49 5.44 13.52
N TYR A 157 0.44 5.72 14.29
CA TYR A 157 -0.80 6.30 13.77
C TYR A 157 -0.58 7.70 13.16
N LEU A 158 0.22 8.56 13.79
CA LEU A 158 0.56 9.88 13.25
C LEU A 158 1.43 9.78 11.98
N LEU A 159 2.42 8.89 11.99
CA LEU A 159 3.30 8.68 10.84
C LEU A 159 2.53 8.12 9.66
N LEU A 160 1.67 7.13 9.89
CA LEU A 160 0.81 6.52 8.87
C LEU A 160 0.06 7.57 8.06
N GLN A 161 -0.53 8.57 8.75
CA GLN A 161 -1.26 9.66 8.11
C GLN A 161 -0.40 10.52 7.18
N GLN A 162 0.90 10.66 7.44
CA GLN A 162 1.79 11.46 6.59
C GLN A 162 2.13 10.77 5.25
N TYR A 163 2.02 9.44 5.20
CA TYR A 163 2.34 8.66 4.00
C TYR A 163 1.12 8.05 3.31
N THR A 164 -0.08 8.33 3.80
CA THR A 164 -1.34 7.87 3.19
C THR A 164 -2.01 9.03 2.45
N ASP A 165 -2.53 8.75 1.26
CA ASP A 165 -3.32 9.69 0.47
C ASP A 165 -4.79 9.26 0.47
N PRO A 166 -5.67 9.95 1.20
CA PRO A 166 -7.07 9.54 1.27
C PRO A 166 -7.80 9.54 -0.07
N GLY A 167 -7.47 10.47 -0.97
CA GLY A 167 -8.11 10.52 -2.29
C GLY A 167 -7.77 9.28 -3.12
N ARG A 168 -6.51 8.85 -3.07
CA ARG A 168 -6.04 7.64 -3.76
C ARG A 168 -6.54 6.36 -3.11
N GLU A 169 -6.48 6.24 -1.79
CA GLU A 169 -6.93 5.04 -1.09
C GLU A 169 -8.44 4.80 -1.25
N LEU A 170 -9.21 5.88 -1.37
CA LEU A 170 -10.67 5.82 -1.51
C LEU A 170 -11.14 5.85 -2.97
N GLU A 171 -10.24 5.84 -3.96
CA GLU A 171 -10.59 5.93 -5.39
C GLU A 171 -11.65 4.89 -5.81
N ARG A 172 -11.51 3.64 -5.33
CA ARG A 172 -12.48 2.56 -5.60
C ARG A 172 -13.87 2.76 -5.00
N TYR A 173 -14.02 3.71 -4.07
CA TYR A 173 -15.28 4.05 -3.41
C TYR A 173 -15.88 5.35 -3.98
N GLN A 174 -15.22 6.00 -4.93
CA GLN A 174 -15.68 7.26 -5.49
C GLN A 174 -16.92 7.05 -6.36
N ILE A 175 -17.95 7.88 -6.13
CA ILE A 175 -19.20 7.86 -6.91
C ILE A 175 -19.45 9.18 -7.66
N ASP A 176 -18.83 10.27 -7.22
CA ASP A 176 -18.85 11.59 -7.87
C ASP A 176 -17.60 12.38 -7.46
N GLU A 177 -17.41 13.58 -8.02
CA GLU A 177 -16.33 14.48 -7.62
C GLU A 177 -16.37 14.73 -6.10
N ASN A 178 -15.27 14.41 -5.41
CA ASN A 178 -15.14 14.56 -3.96
C ASN A 178 -16.20 13.81 -3.13
N LEU A 179 -16.94 12.85 -3.70
CA LEU A 179 -17.99 12.08 -3.03
C LEU A 179 -17.71 10.58 -3.11
N TYR A 180 -17.67 9.95 -1.95
CA TYR A 180 -17.30 8.55 -1.78
C TYR A 180 -18.41 7.80 -1.06
N TYR A 181 -18.71 6.59 -1.51
CA TYR A 181 -19.65 5.66 -0.89
C TYR A 181 -18.90 4.47 -0.31
N ILE A 182 -18.99 4.29 1.00
CA ILE A 182 -18.28 3.25 1.74
C ILE A 182 -19.32 2.37 2.45
N PRO A 183 -19.47 1.10 2.04
CA PRO A 183 -20.25 0.13 2.81
C PRO A 183 -19.67 -0.01 4.21
N SER A 184 -20.52 0.13 5.22
CA SER A 184 -20.10 0.11 6.62
C SER A 184 -21.11 -0.64 7.49
N MET A 185 -20.74 -0.85 8.74
CA MET A 185 -21.54 -1.59 9.71
C MET A 185 -21.65 -0.76 11.00
N LEU A 186 -22.70 -1.01 11.77
CA LEU A 186 -22.86 -0.44 13.11
C LEU A 186 -22.47 -1.48 14.15
N GLU A 187 -21.39 -1.22 14.88
CA GLU A 187 -21.07 -1.97 16.09
C GLU A 187 -21.85 -1.41 17.27
N THR A 188 -22.47 -2.31 18.02
CA THR A 188 -23.23 -1.98 19.21
C THR A 188 -22.55 -2.58 20.43
N GLU A 189 -22.46 -1.82 21.52
CA GLU A 189 -21.91 -2.31 22.79
C GLU A 189 -22.94 -3.23 23.52
N GLY A 190 -23.48 -4.23 22.81
CA GLY A 190 -24.45 -5.19 23.34
C GLY A 190 -25.86 -4.64 23.55
N LYS A 191 -26.13 -3.37 23.23
CA LYS A 191 -27.47 -2.77 23.32
C LYS A 191 -28.27 -3.09 22.07
N ARG A 192 -29.45 -3.71 22.25
CA ARG A 192 -30.44 -3.79 21.17
C ARG A 192 -30.88 -2.38 20.80
N ASN A 193 -30.52 -1.93 19.60
CA ASN A 193 -31.09 -0.71 19.03
C ASN A 193 -32.35 -1.06 18.21
N ARG A 194 -33.32 -0.13 18.17
CA ARG A 194 -34.57 -0.27 17.41
C ARG A 194 -34.46 0.33 16.00
N LEU A 195 -33.24 0.44 15.47
CA LEU A 195 -32.98 1.08 14.19
C LEU A 195 -33.62 0.28 13.06
N LYS A 196 -34.38 0.99 12.23
CA LYS A 196 -35.02 0.48 11.02
C LYS A 196 -34.22 0.86 9.79
N GLU A 197 -34.39 0.08 8.73
CA GLU A 197 -33.88 0.45 7.42
C GLU A 197 -34.43 1.82 7.01
N GLY A 198 -33.57 2.66 6.44
CA GLY A 198 -33.88 4.05 6.08
C GLY A 198 -33.58 5.08 7.17
N ASP A 199 -33.39 4.66 8.43
CA ASP A 199 -33.06 5.58 9.53
C ASP A 199 -31.75 6.32 9.25
N VAL A 200 -31.74 7.64 9.50
CA VAL A 200 -30.56 8.49 9.37
C VAL A 200 -29.84 8.57 10.71
N LEU A 201 -28.52 8.41 10.66
CA LEU A 201 -27.64 8.55 11.82
C LEU A 201 -26.77 9.79 11.67
N TYR A 202 -26.37 10.34 12.81
CA TYR A 202 -25.57 11.56 12.90
C TYR A 202 -24.26 11.29 13.63
N PRO A 203 -23.16 11.96 13.25
CA PRO A 203 -21.93 11.94 14.05
C PRO A 203 -22.19 12.37 15.49
N ALA A 204 -21.67 11.60 16.45
CA ALA A 204 -21.70 11.92 17.87
C ALA A 204 -20.33 12.44 18.32
N ALA A 205 -19.29 11.60 18.24
CA ALA A 205 -17.91 11.98 18.53
C ALA A 205 -16.92 10.98 17.94
N VAL A 206 -15.66 11.38 17.82
CA VAL A 206 -14.55 10.46 17.53
C VAL A 206 -13.82 10.12 18.84
N ARG A 207 -13.75 8.84 19.17
CA ARG A 207 -13.12 8.32 20.40
C ARG A 207 -12.36 7.05 20.07
N SER A 208 -11.12 6.93 20.55
CA SER A 208 -10.29 5.73 20.34
C SER A 208 -10.26 5.28 18.88
N HIS A 209 -10.05 6.24 17.96
CA HIS A 209 -10.03 6.03 16.51
C HIS A 209 -11.32 5.42 15.93
N ARG A 210 -12.48 5.75 16.51
CA ARG A 210 -13.81 5.29 16.06
C ARG A 210 -14.79 6.45 16.00
N LEU A 211 -15.59 6.49 14.94
CA LEU A 211 -16.69 7.44 14.82
C LEU A 211 -17.95 6.87 15.47
N TYR A 212 -18.30 7.40 16.64
CA TYR A 212 -19.56 7.13 17.31
C TYR A 212 -20.69 7.90 16.64
N VAL A 213 -21.87 7.28 16.62
CA VAL A 213 -23.06 7.81 15.95
C VAL A 213 -24.28 7.81 16.86
N LYS A 214 -25.19 8.75 16.60
CA LYS A 214 -26.45 8.93 17.33
C LYS A 214 -27.65 8.92 16.39
N ASP A 215 -28.80 8.55 16.93
CA ASP A 215 -30.08 8.62 16.23
C ASP A 215 -30.65 10.04 16.19
N ALA A 216 -31.80 10.21 15.54
CA ALA A 216 -32.52 11.49 15.46
C ALA A 216 -33.00 12.02 16.83
N ALA A 217 -33.13 11.15 17.84
CA ALA A 217 -33.44 11.55 19.21
C ALA A 217 -32.19 11.96 20.02
N GLY A 218 -31.01 11.95 19.40
CA GLY A 218 -29.74 12.32 20.02
C GLY A 218 -29.12 11.21 20.87
N ARG A 219 -29.64 9.98 20.83
CA ARG A 219 -29.13 8.86 21.62
C ARG A 219 -28.00 8.19 20.86
N GLU A 220 -26.87 7.96 21.54
CA GLU A 220 -25.76 7.20 20.99
C GLU A 220 -26.15 5.73 20.79
N VAL A 221 -25.96 5.23 19.56
CA VAL A 221 -26.41 3.88 19.16
C VAL A 221 -25.26 2.91 18.90
N GLY A 222 -24.02 3.41 18.83
CA GLY A 222 -22.83 2.62 18.55
C GLY A 222 -21.76 3.41 17.80
N TYR A 223 -20.87 2.70 17.13
CA TYR A 223 -19.83 3.28 16.27
C TYR A 223 -19.78 2.59 14.90
N ILE A 224 -19.28 3.32 13.90
CA ILE A 224 -19.12 2.80 12.54
C ILE A 224 -17.94 1.83 12.48
N SER A 225 -18.14 0.68 11.86
CA SER A 225 -17.11 -0.28 11.49
C SER A 225 -17.04 -0.52 9.99
N PHE A 226 -15.88 -1.00 9.55
CA PHE A 226 -15.58 -1.29 8.15
C PHE A 226 -15.05 -2.71 8.01
N SER A 227 -15.19 -3.31 6.83
CA SER A 227 -14.68 -4.66 6.55
C SER A 227 -13.19 -4.71 6.21
N ASP A 228 -12.59 -3.56 5.87
CA ASP A 228 -11.19 -3.44 5.43
C ASP A 228 -10.45 -2.48 6.36
N ASP A 229 -9.33 -2.94 6.92
CA ASP A 229 -8.47 -2.18 7.82
C ASP A 229 -7.91 -0.91 7.17
N MET A 230 -7.69 -0.91 5.85
CA MET A 230 -7.23 0.29 5.14
C MET A 230 -8.24 1.44 5.23
N ILE A 231 -9.53 1.12 5.26
CA ILE A 231 -10.59 2.13 5.37
C ILE A 231 -10.49 2.82 6.74
N TYR A 232 -10.25 2.07 7.82
CA TYR A 232 -10.04 2.67 9.14
C TYR A 232 -8.86 3.63 9.15
N GLN A 233 -7.74 3.18 8.60
CA GLN A 233 -6.49 3.96 8.55
C GLN A 233 -6.62 5.24 7.72
N THR A 234 -7.55 5.26 6.75
CA THR A 234 -7.75 6.37 5.85
C THR A 234 -8.84 7.33 6.32
N VAL A 235 -9.98 6.80 6.72
CA VAL A 235 -11.21 7.57 6.97
C VAL A 235 -11.23 8.16 8.38
N VAL A 236 -10.73 7.43 9.39
CA VAL A 236 -10.73 7.92 10.77
C VAL A 236 -9.94 9.23 10.93
N PRO A 237 -8.72 9.36 10.36
CA PRO A 237 -8.01 10.65 10.35
C PRO A 237 -8.85 11.81 9.83
N LEU A 238 -9.64 11.59 8.76
CA LEU A 238 -10.49 12.63 8.20
C LEU A 238 -11.58 13.07 9.18
N PHE A 239 -12.15 12.14 9.96
CA PHE A 239 -13.10 12.45 11.03
C PHE A 239 -12.45 13.25 12.16
N GLU A 240 -11.26 12.83 12.62
CA GLU A 240 -10.52 13.51 13.68
C GLU A 240 -10.15 14.95 13.28
N GLN A 241 -9.77 15.14 12.02
CA GLN A 241 -9.42 16.44 11.44
C GLN A 241 -10.65 17.31 11.09
N ARG A 242 -11.87 16.77 11.23
CA ARG A 242 -13.13 17.42 10.84
C ARG A 242 -13.08 17.96 9.40
N SER A 243 -12.43 17.20 8.51
CA SER A 243 -12.20 17.60 7.12
C SER A 243 -13.22 17.02 6.14
N VAL A 244 -14.19 16.24 6.65
CA VAL A 244 -15.24 15.59 5.85
C VAL A 244 -16.64 15.99 6.29
N GLN A 245 -17.55 16.01 5.32
CA GLN A 245 -18.99 15.91 5.55
C GLN A 245 -19.43 14.45 5.41
N VAL A 246 -20.36 14.02 6.25
CA VAL A 246 -20.84 12.63 6.22
C VAL A 246 -22.35 12.57 6.19
N LYS A 247 -22.87 11.56 5.48
CA LYS A 247 -24.26 11.13 5.55
C LYS A 247 -24.25 9.64 5.85
N ILE A 248 -25.04 9.23 6.85
CA ILE A 248 -25.08 7.85 7.33
C ILE A 248 -26.54 7.41 7.33
N ARG A 249 -26.82 6.27 6.70
CA ARG A 249 -28.15 5.67 6.66
C ARG A 249 -28.08 4.18 6.98
N VAL A 250 -29.07 3.66 7.70
CA VAL A 250 -29.22 2.22 7.91
C VAL A 250 -29.74 1.59 6.62
N SER A 251 -28.98 0.68 6.01
CA SER A 251 -29.37 -0.02 4.77
C SER A 251 -29.98 -1.40 5.01
N GLY A 252 -29.88 -1.93 6.23
CA GLY A 252 -30.55 -3.18 6.58
C GLY A 252 -29.87 -3.89 7.74
N SER A 253 -30.06 -5.20 7.82
CA SER A 253 -29.39 -6.05 8.80
C SER A 253 -28.94 -7.37 8.20
N THR A 254 -27.73 -7.78 8.57
CA THR A 254 -27.18 -9.10 8.31
C THR A 254 -27.17 -9.92 9.60
N TYR A 255 -27.46 -11.22 9.47
CA TYR A 255 -27.45 -12.15 10.59
C TYR A 255 -26.12 -12.90 10.60
N GLY A 256 -25.28 -12.65 11.61
CA GLY A 256 -24.07 -13.42 11.84
C GLY A 256 -24.40 -14.76 12.50
N ASN A 257 -23.98 -15.87 11.89
CA ASN A 257 -24.16 -17.22 12.44
C ASN A 257 -22.94 -17.61 13.28
N ASN A 258 -22.77 -16.97 14.44
CA ASN A 258 -21.80 -17.42 15.43
C ASN A 258 -22.50 -18.33 16.44
N ASN A 259 -21.98 -19.55 16.63
CA ASN A 259 -22.52 -20.68 17.41
C ASN A 259 -22.86 -20.40 18.89
N VAL A 260 -22.81 -19.13 19.35
CA VAL A 260 -23.07 -18.75 20.75
C VAL A 260 -24.13 -17.65 20.86
N ARG A 261 -24.30 -16.75 19.89
CA ARG A 261 -25.33 -15.68 19.89
C ARG A 261 -25.65 -15.20 18.46
N LYS A 262 -26.93 -15.08 18.11
CA LYS A 262 -27.37 -14.35 16.90
C LYS A 262 -27.08 -12.85 17.08
N ILE A 263 -25.93 -12.39 16.62
CA ILE A 263 -25.59 -10.97 16.57
C ILE A 263 -26.22 -10.40 15.30
N VAL A 264 -27.11 -9.44 15.47
CA VAL A 264 -27.70 -8.68 14.36
C VAL A 264 -26.76 -7.51 14.09
N VAL A 265 -26.01 -7.60 13.00
CA VAL A 265 -25.20 -6.48 12.52
C VAL A 265 -26.09 -5.61 11.66
N LYS A 266 -26.10 -4.30 11.91
CA LYS A 266 -26.83 -3.34 11.08
C LYS A 266 -25.86 -2.82 10.02
N ASN A 267 -26.27 -2.94 8.76
CA ASN A 267 -25.50 -2.38 7.65
C ASN A 267 -25.81 -0.90 7.53
N LEU A 268 -24.78 -0.13 7.19
CA LEU A 268 -24.81 1.31 7.05
C LEU A 268 -24.28 1.70 5.67
N ASP A 269 -25.04 2.58 5.02
CA ASP A 269 -24.57 3.34 3.88
C ASP A 269 -23.89 4.61 4.40
N LEU A 270 -22.58 4.71 4.18
CA LEU A 270 -21.80 5.89 4.54
C LEU A 270 -21.37 6.62 3.27
N TRP A 271 -21.85 7.86 3.13
CA TRP A 271 -21.32 8.79 2.15
C TRP A 271 -20.38 9.77 2.85
N ILE A 272 -19.20 9.95 2.27
CA ILE A 272 -18.19 10.89 2.72
C ILE A 272 -17.91 11.88 1.61
N ARG A 273 -17.93 13.17 1.93
CA ARG A 273 -17.50 14.23 1.03
C ARG A 273 -16.36 15.01 1.64
N PHE A 274 -15.26 15.15 0.92
CA PHE A 274 -14.14 16.01 1.30
C PHE A 274 -13.42 16.57 0.09
N GLU A 275 -12.86 17.76 0.26
CA GLU A 275 -11.94 18.34 -0.69
C GLU A 275 -10.51 17.93 -0.32
N VAL A 276 -9.70 17.65 -1.32
CA VAL A 276 -8.27 17.43 -1.14
C VAL A 276 -7.64 18.74 -0.68
N ARG A 277 -7.34 18.84 0.61
CA ARG A 277 -6.63 19.99 1.20
C ARG A 277 -5.17 20.03 0.76
N ASP A 278 -4.54 21.19 0.94
CA ASP A 278 -3.09 21.27 0.88
C ASP A 278 -2.47 20.32 1.92
N ARG A 279 -1.73 19.33 1.40
CA ARG A 279 -1.07 18.30 2.20
C ARG A 279 0.01 18.88 3.11
N SER A 280 0.58 20.03 2.76
CA SER A 280 1.62 20.68 3.54
C SER A 280 1.12 21.01 4.95
N GLU A 281 -0.03 21.67 5.07
CA GLU A 281 -0.61 22.12 6.34
C GLU A 281 -0.95 20.94 7.27
N VAL A 282 -1.61 19.92 6.72
CA VAL A 282 -1.96 18.70 7.47
C VAL A 282 -0.70 18.00 7.96
N THR A 283 0.31 17.86 7.09
CA THR A 283 1.57 17.19 7.44
C THR A 283 2.34 17.97 8.51
N LEU A 284 2.39 19.29 8.42
CA LEU A 284 3.05 20.15 9.42
C LEU A 284 2.35 20.08 10.79
N THR A 285 1.02 20.01 10.80
CA THR A 285 0.23 19.80 12.02
C THR A 285 0.56 18.45 12.66
N LEU A 286 0.61 17.38 11.86
CA LEU A 286 1.00 16.04 12.32
C LEU A 286 2.45 16.03 12.83
N SER A 287 3.38 16.67 12.12
CA SER A 287 4.78 16.79 12.55
C SER A 287 4.91 17.51 13.90
N SER A 288 4.07 18.50 14.16
CA SER A 288 4.04 19.18 15.47
C SER A 288 3.51 18.27 16.60
N ARG A 289 2.49 17.44 16.31
CA ARG A 289 2.00 16.41 17.24
C ARG A 289 3.08 15.36 17.52
N ILE A 290 3.80 14.92 16.50
CA ILE A 290 4.91 13.96 16.62
C ILE A 290 6.01 14.54 17.53
N ARG A 291 6.45 15.79 17.31
CA ARG A 291 7.47 16.44 18.17
C ARG A 291 7.04 16.46 19.62
N LYS A 292 5.81 16.92 19.90
CA LYS A 292 5.27 16.97 21.26
C LYS A 292 5.27 15.58 21.93
N LEU A 293 4.86 14.54 21.20
CA LEU A 293 4.86 13.17 21.72
C LEU A 293 6.28 12.68 22.06
N LEU A 294 7.27 13.01 21.22
CA LEU A 294 8.68 12.67 21.49
C LEU A 294 9.26 13.47 22.66
N GLU A 295 8.90 14.75 22.80
CA GLU A 295 9.27 15.58 23.97
C GLU A 295 8.71 15.00 25.27
N GLU A 296 7.47 14.50 25.27
CA GLU A 296 6.88 13.83 26.43
C GLU A 296 7.64 12.55 26.84
N CYS A 297 8.35 11.91 25.89
CA CYS A 297 9.21 10.77 26.17
C CYS A 297 10.53 11.18 26.83
N ALA A 298 11.04 12.38 26.54
CA ALA A 298 12.29 12.90 27.10
C ALA A 298 12.16 13.34 28.57
N CYS A 299 10.95 13.71 28.99
CA CYS A 299 10.67 14.22 30.34
C CYS A 299 10.46 13.12 31.41
N LYS A 300 10.71 11.85 31.09
CA LYS A 300 10.49 10.68 31.97
C LYS A 300 11.62 9.67 31.87
#